data_AF-A0A6A5ZXT4-F1
#
_entry.id   AF-A0A6A5ZXT4-F1
#
_cell.length_a   1.000
_cell.length_b   1.000
_cell.length_c   1.000
_cell.angle_alpha   90.00
_cell.angle_beta   90.00
_cell.angle_gamma   90.00
#
_symmetry.space_group_name_H-M   'P 1'
#
loop_
_entity.id
_entity.type
_entity.pdbx_description
1 polymer ?
#
loop_
_entity_poly.entity_id
_entity_poly.type
_entity_poly.pdbx_seq_one_letter_code
_entity_poly.pdbx_strand_id
1 'polypeptide(L)'
;MEPKGRPFEFDEDVKILYNDWPYGIDPAIIHLVVWTKFELEDDPETGVSTPESRKQIDEYVTRVFGGREGDVVWFKNWKSLKSVHAVEHFHVMLYKPDAEFVREITNSDVPMTETFDGGF
;
A
#
# COMPACT_ATOMS: atom_id res chain seq x y z
N MET A 1 17.90 -2.17 4.01
CA MET A 1 17.83 -1.26 2.84
C MET A 1 17.72 0.14 3.40
N GLU A 2 18.49 1.11 2.90
CA GLU A 2 18.40 2.51 3.34
C GLU A 2 17.53 3.31 2.35
N PRO A 3 16.67 4.22 2.83
CA PRO A 3 15.94 5.14 1.96
C PRO A 3 16.90 6.16 1.32
N LYS A 4 16.61 6.56 0.09
CA LYS A 4 17.37 7.54 -0.69
C LYS A 4 17.14 8.98 -0.19
N GLY A 5 15.97 9.26 0.40
CA GLY A 5 15.64 10.59 0.90
C GLY A 5 14.58 10.59 2.00
N ARG A 6 13.83 11.69 2.09
CA ARG A 6 12.72 11.83 3.03
C ARG A 6 11.55 10.91 2.63
N PRO A 7 10.62 10.62 3.56
CA PRO A 7 9.42 9.84 3.26
C PRO A 7 8.72 10.31 1.98
N PHE A 8 8.48 9.36 1.06
CA PHE A 8 7.78 9.56 -0.21
C PHE A 8 8.43 10.56 -1.19
N GLU A 9 9.69 10.94 -0.99
CA GLU A 9 10.43 11.84 -1.87
C GLU A 9 10.92 11.15 -3.15
N PHE A 10 11.26 9.86 -3.04
CA PHE A 10 11.79 9.05 -4.13
C PHE A 10 10.95 7.79 -4.33
N ASP A 11 10.51 7.55 -5.56
CA ASP A 11 9.69 6.37 -5.89
C ASP A 11 10.47 5.07 -5.67
N GLU A 12 11.81 5.09 -5.75
CA GLU A 12 12.63 3.91 -5.49
C GLU A 12 12.58 3.44 -4.03
N ASP A 13 12.09 4.28 -3.11
CA ASP A 13 11.91 3.93 -1.69
C ASP A 13 10.55 3.31 -1.38
N VAL A 14 9.70 3.19 -2.39
CA VAL A 14 8.34 2.68 -2.27
C VAL A 14 8.09 1.57 -3.30
N LYS A 15 7.29 0.57 -2.92
CA LYS A 15 6.82 -0.46 -3.85
C LYS A 15 5.34 -0.73 -3.64
N ILE A 16 4.56 -0.62 -4.71
CA ILE A 16 3.13 -0.91 -4.71
C ILE A 16 2.95 -2.31 -5.32
N LEU A 17 2.29 -3.20 -4.59
CA LEU A 17 2.05 -4.59 -4.99
C LEU A 17 0.59 -4.95 -4.78
N TYR A 18 0.10 -5.97 -5.46
CA TYR A 18 -1.14 -6.61 -5.06
C TYR A 18 -0.99 -7.23 -3.67
N ASN A 19 -2.06 -7.17 -2.87
CA ASN A 19 -2.10 -7.96 -1.65
C ASN A 19 -2.39 -9.42 -2.00
N ASP A 20 -1.43 -10.30 -1.78
CA ASP A 20 -1.59 -11.75 -2.04
C ASP A 20 -2.61 -12.45 -1.14
N TRP A 21 -2.99 -11.80 -0.03
CA TRP A 21 -4.00 -12.28 0.91
C TRP A 21 -5.09 -11.23 1.08
N PRO A 22 -5.86 -10.93 0.02
CA PRO A 22 -6.92 -9.95 0.12
C PRO A 22 -7.95 -10.46 1.13
N TYR A 23 -8.51 -9.53 1.91
CA TYR A 23 -9.70 -9.87 2.67
C TYR A 23 -10.80 -10.32 1.70
N GLY A 24 -11.71 -11.19 2.14
CA GLY A 24 -12.89 -11.62 1.38
C GLY A 24 -13.86 -10.47 1.16
N ILE A 25 -13.48 -9.52 0.32
CA ILE A 25 -14.17 -8.27 -0.01
C ILE A 25 -14.78 -8.42 -1.41
N ASP A 26 -15.71 -7.52 -1.74
CA ASP A 26 -16.23 -7.34 -3.10
C ASP A 26 -15.11 -7.44 -4.16
N PRO A 27 -15.25 -8.30 -5.20
CA PRO A 27 -14.27 -8.44 -6.28
C PRO A 27 -13.96 -7.14 -7.03
N ALA A 28 -14.82 -6.14 -6.93
CA ALA A 28 -14.61 -4.82 -7.48
C ALA A 28 -13.60 -3.97 -6.67
N ILE A 29 -13.16 -4.43 -5.50
CA ILE A 29 -12.16 -3.75 -4.67
C ILE A 29 -10.79 -4.38 -4.92
N ILE A 30 -9.87 -3.57 -5.46
CA ILE A 30 -8.47 -3.95 -5.59
C ILE A 30 -7.75 -3.60 -4.29
N HIS A 31 -7.16 -4.62 -3.67
CA HIS A 31 -6.40 -4.48 -2.42
C HIS A 31 -4.91 -4.48 -2.73
N LEU A 32 -4.26 -3.35 -2.51
CA LEU A 32 -2.83 -3.14 -2.70
C LEU A 32 -2.11 -3.02 -1.37
N VAL A 33 -0.82 -3.34 -1.37
CA VAL A 33 0.12 -3.09 -0.27
C VAL A 33 1.19 -2.13 -0.78
N VAL A 34 1.42 -1.05 -0.03
CA VAL A 34 2.49 -0.09 -0.29
C VAL A 34 3.59 -0.31 0.73
N TRP A 35 4.74 -0.81 0.27
CA TRP A 35 5.93 -1.05 1.08
C TRP A 35 6.84 0.16 1.07
N THR A 36 7.43 0.51 2.21
CA THR A 36 8.36 1.64 2.35
C THR A 36 9.70 1.18 2.89
N LYS A 37 10.80 1.79 2.41
CA LYS A 37 12.15 1.61 2.99
C LYS A 37 12.40 2.43 4.26
N PHE A 38 11.50 3.35 4.57
CA PHE A 38 11.56 4.23 5.75
C PHE A 38 10.44 3.89 6.73
N GLU A 39 10.61 4.33 7.98
CA GLU A 39 9.59 4.17 9.01
C GLU A 39 8.44 5.15 8.83
N LEU A 40 7.25 4.67 9.16
CA LEU A 40 6.05 5.49 9.33
C LEU A 40 5.82 5.62 10.82
N GLU A 41 6.10 6.79 11.38
CA GLU A 41 6.09 7.02 12.82
C GLU A 41 4.71 6.77 13.42
N ASP A 42 4.70 6.05 14.54
CA ASP A 42 3.54 5.83 15.38
C ASP A 42 3.80 6.43 16.75
N ASP A 43 2.74 6.91 17.38
CA ASP A 43 2.72 7.31 18.77
C ASP A 43 3.11 6.09 19.65
N PRO A 44 4.17 6.21 20.47
CA PRO A 44 4.73 5.07 21.19
C PRO A 44 3.81 4.53 22.30
N GLU A 45 2.83 5.32 22.76
CA GLU A 45 1.91 4.94 23.83
C GLU A 45 0.65 4.28 23.28
N THR A 46 0.13 4.80 22.17
CA THR A 46 -1.15 4.37 21.58
C THR A 46 -1.00 3.46 20.37
N GLY A 47 0.17 3.45 19.72
CA GLY A 47 0.43 2.70 18.48
C GLY A 47 -0.29 3.28 17.25
N VAL A 48 -0.91 4.46 17.37
CA VAL A 48 -1.58 5.17 16.27
C VAL A 48 -0.55 5.99 15.51
N SER A 49 -0.65 6.04 14.19
CA SER A 49 0.26 6.85 13.37
C SER A 49 0.22 8.32 13.77
N THR A 50 1.41 8.94 13.87
CA THR A 50 1.53 10.35 14.25
C THR A 50 0.79 11.22 13.24
N PRO A 51 0.32 12.43 13.64
CA PRO A 51 -0.35 13.34 12.69
C PRO A 51 0.50 13.64 11.45
N GLU A 52 1.82 13.75 11.62
CA GLU A 52 2.76 13.97 10.52
C GLU A 52 2.86 12.75 9.60
N SER A 53 3.04 11.53 10.16
CA SER A 53 3.08 10.31 9.35
C SER A 53 1.76 10.10 8.59
N ARG A 54 0.63 10.34 9.25
CA ARG A 54 -0.69 10.25 8.61
C ARG A 54 -0.83 11.24 7.46
N LYS A 55 -0.42 12.49 7.65
CA LYS A 55 -0.44 13.51 6.60
C LYS A 55 0.44 13.13 5.41
N GLN A 56 1.65 12.62 5.66
CA GLN A 56 2.55 12.16 4.59
C GLN A 56 1.93 11.02 3.77
N ILE A 57 1.27 10.06 4.43
CA ILE A 57 0.56 8.97 3.75
C ILE A 57 -0.64 9.52 2.97
N ASP A 58 -1.46 10.39 3.57
CA ASP A 58 -2.62 11.01 2.90
C ASP A 58 -2.20 11.78 1.63
N GLU A 59 -1.15 12.58 1.71
CA GLU A 59 -0.60 13.32 0.56
C GLU A 59 -0.06 12.39 -0.52
N TYR A 60 0.67 11.33 -0.13
CA TYR A 60 1.15 10.31 -1.06
C TYR A 60 -0.02 9.59 -1.75
N VAL A 61 -1.01 9.13 -0.98
CA VAL A 61 -2.17 8.41 -1.52
C VAL A 61 -2.97 9.29 -2.45
N THR A 62 -3.18 10.55 -2.08
CA THR A 62 -3.87 11.52 -2.95
C THR A 62 -3.10 11.76 -4.24
N ARG A 63 -1.76 11.91 -4.17
CA ARG A 63 -0.91 12.13 -5.35
C ARG A 63 -0.90 10.94 -6.30
N VAL A 64 -0.81 9.72 -5.78
CA VAL A 64 -0.63 8.50 -6.60
C VAL A 64 -1.98 7.93 -7.06
N PHE A 65 -3.01 7.96 -6.21
CA PHE A 65 -4.29 7.28 -6.45
C PHE A 65 -5.47 8.23 -6.64
N GLY A 66 -5.38 9.49 -6.22
CA GLY A 66 -6.50 10.45 -6.23
C GLY A 66 -6.84 11.04 -7.61
N GLY A 67 -6.11 10.70 -8.66
CA GLY A 67 -6.26 11.30 -10.00
C GLY A 67 -7.35 10.70 -10.89
N ARG A 68 -8.00 9.60 -10.50
CA ARG A 68 -9.02 8.91 -11.31
C ARG A 68 -10.21 8.54 -10.42
N GLU A 69 -11.42 8.72 -10.94
CA GLU A 69 -12.72 8.62 -10.25
C GLU A 69 -13.00 7.23 -9.63
N GLY A 70 -12.31 6.93 -8.53
CA GLY A 70 -12.53 5.76 -7.70
C GLY A 70 -12.41 6.13 -6.23
N ASP A 71 -13.25 5.52 -5.40
CA ASP A 71 -13.14 5.67 -3.95
C ASP A 71 -11.85 4.97 -3.48
N VAL A 72 -10.89 5.77 -3.01
CA VAL A 72 -9.66 5.29 -2.39
C VAL A 72 -9.77 5.38 -0.88
N VAL A 73 -9.43 4.29 -0.21
CA VAL A 73 -9.23 4.28 1.24
C VAL A 73 -7.91 3.60 1.55
N TRP A 74 -7.26 4.00 2.64
CA TRP A 74 -6.03 3.38 3.09
C TRP A 74 -6.06 3.16 4.60
N PHE A 75 -5.31 2.16 5.05
CA PHE A 75 -5.12 1.89 6.48
C PHE A 75 -3.76 1.26 6.72
N LYS A 76 -3.22 1.47 7.92
CA LYS A 76 -1.99 0.84 8.39
C LYS A 76 -2.35 -0.08 9.57
N ASN A 77 -1.86 -1.31 9.56
CA ASN A 77 -2.00 -2.22 10.70
C ASN A 77 -1.07 -1.78 11.84
N TRP A 78 -1.56 -1.86 13.08
CA TRP A 78 -0.79 -1.48 14.27
C TRP A 78 0.47 -2.32 14.44
N LYS A 79 1.57 -1.67 14.87
CA LYS A 79 2.88 -2.32 15.11
C LYS A 79 2.80 -3.50 16.10
N SER A 80 1.82 -3.52 17.01
CA SER A 80 1.63 -4.57 18.02
C SER A 80 1.32 -5.97 17.46
N LEU A 81 1.03 -6.10 16.16
CA LEU A 81 0.78 -7.37 15.48
C LEU A 81 1.97 -7.87 14.63
N LYS A 82 3.07 -7.12 14.51
CA LYS A 82 4.17 -7.45 13.58
C LYS A 82 5.33 -8.16 14.31
N SER A 83 5.65 -9.41 13.93
CA SER A 83 6.81 -10.16 14.43
C SER A 83 8.13 -9.85 13.69
N VAL A 84 8.10 -9.06 12.61
CA VAL A 84 9.26 -8.74 11.79
C VAL A 84 9.36 -7.22 11.63
N HIS A 85 10.43 -6.64 12.18
CA HIS A 85 10.74 -5.20 12.16
C HIS A 85 11.20 -4.65 10.80
N ALA A 86 11.33 -5.49 9.78
CA ALA A 86 12.23 -5.17 8.66
C ALA A 86 11.60 -4.39 7.51
N VAL A 87 10.27 -4.31 7.38
CA VAL A 87 9.64 -3.57 6.27
C VAL A 87 8.27 -3.01 6.69
N GLU A 88 8.15 -1.69 6.70
CA GLU A 88 6.88 -1.00 6.95
C GLU A 88 6.01 -1.02 5.69
N HIS A 89 4.70 -1.09 5.91
CA HIS A 89 3.72 -1.06 4.85
C HIS A 89 2.37 -0.56 5.36
N PHE A 90 1.58 -0.04 4.44
CA PHE A 90 0.17 0.25 4.61
C PHE A 90 -0.63 -0.32 3.43
N HIS A 91 -1.92 -0.49 3.63
CA HIS A 91 -2.83 -1.02 2.64
C HIS A 91 -3.58 0.12 1.95
N VAL A 92 -3.80 -0.04 0.65
CA VAL A 92 -4.65 0.82 -0.16
C VAL A 92 -5.74 -0.05 -0.78
N MET A 93 -6.98 0.39 -0.68
CA MET A 93 -8.13 -0.24 -1.32
C MET A 93 -8.71 0.74 -2.34
N LEU A 94 -8.87 0.26 -3.57
CA LEU A 94 -9.42 1.02 -4.68
C LEU A 94 -10.72 0.35 -5.11
N TYR A 95 -11.82 1.11 -5.11
CA TYR A 95 -13.09 0.61 -5.63
C TYR A 95 -13.22 0.90 -7.13
N LYS A 96 -13.37 -0.16 -7.93
CA LYS A 96 -13.49 -0.14 -9.40
C LYS A 96 -12.45 0.75 -10.12
N PRO A 97 -11.14 0.62 -9.80
CA PRO A 97 -10.13 1.38 -10.51
C PRO A 97 -10.05 0.94 -11.98
N ASP A 98 -9.56 1.86 -12.82
CA ASP A 98 -9.18 1.53 -14.19
C ASP A 98 -8.02 0.51 -14.20
N ALA A 99 -8.14 -0.56 -14.99
CA ALA A 99 -7.18 -1.66 -14.99
C ALA A 99 -5.80 -1.23 -15.53
N GLU A 100 -5.76 -0.31 -16.49
CA GLU A 100 -4.49 0.23 -17.01
C GLU A 100 -3.76 1.06 -15.95
N PHE A 101 -4.50 1.87 -15.18
CA PHE A 101 -3.97 2.58 -14.02
C PHE A 101 -3.35 1.62 -12.99
N VAL A 102 -4.05 0.55 -12.61
CA VAL A 102 -3.51 -0.42 -11.64
C VAL A 102 -2.25 -1.10 -12.19
N ARG A 103 -2.22 -1.45 -13.47
CA ARG A 103 -1.03 -2.03 -14.12
C ARG A 103 0.16 -1.07 -14.11
N GLU A 104 -0.08 0.22 -14.33
CA GLU A 104 0.97 1.26 -14.33
C GLU A 104 1.60 1.39 -12.94
N ILE A 105 0.78 1.61 -11.90
CA ILE A 105 1.29 1.88 -10.54
C ILE A 105 1.93 0.67 -9.86
N THR A 106 1.52 -0.54 -10.26
CA THR A 106 2.11 -1.78 -9.74
C THR A 106 3.32 -2.26 -10.54
N ASN A 107 3.74 -1.52 -11.58
CA ASN A 107 4.78 -1.95 -12.52
C ASN A 107 4.50 -3.33 -13.15
N SER A 108 3.24 -3.58 -13.51
CA SER A 108 2.75 -4.85 -14.08
C SER A 108 2.87 -6.07 -13.16
N ASP A 109 2.85 -5.86 -11.84
CA ASP A 109 2.64 -6.93 -10.87
C ASP A 109 1.29 -7.62 -11.12
N VAL A 110 1.18 -8.90 -10.76
CA VAL A 110 -0.06 -9.68 -10.83
C VAL A 110 -0.28 -10.41 -9.51
N PRO A 111 -1.52 -10.51 -9.00
CA PRO A 111 -1.80 -11.25 -7.78
C PRO A 111 -1.39 -12.72 -7.91
N MET A 112 -0.78 -13.31 -6.87
CA MET A 112 -0.43 -14.73 -6.92
C MET A 112 -1.65 -15.65 -7.10
N THR A 113 -2.86 -15.22 -6.72
CA THR A 113 -4.08 -16.02 -6.88
C THR A 113 -4.45 -16.30 -8.34
N GLU A 114 -4.03 -15.47 -9.30
CA GLU A 114 -4.27 -15.70 -10.74
C GLU A 114 -3.25 -16.65 -11.37
N THR A 115 -2.15 -16.96 -10.68
CA THR A 115 -1.11 -17.87 -11.21
C THR A 115 -1.46 -19.36 -11.09
N PHE A 116 -2.57 -19.70 -10.41
CA PHE A 116 -3.01 -21.08 -10.19
C PHE A 116 -4.09 -21.60 -11.15
N ASP A 117 -4.49 -20.84 -12.18
CA ASP A 117 -5.49 -21.29 -13.16
C ASP A 117 -4.88 -21.99 -14.40
N GLY A 118 -3.67 -22.53 -14.26
CA GLY A 118 -2.90 -23.12 -15.36
C GLY A 118 -2.19 -24.42 -14.98
N GLY A 119 -2.95 -25.50 -14.76
CA GLY A 119 -2.38 -26.85 -14.82
C GLY A 119 -3.04 -27.91 -13.94
N PHE A 120 -4.16 -28.45 -14.40
CA PHE A 120 -4.48 -29.88 -14.35
C PHE A 120 -5.24 -30.28 -15.62
#